data_AF-A0A951EG00-F1
#
_entry.id   AF-A0A951EG00-F1
#
_cell.length_a   1.000
_cell.length_b   1.000
_cell.length_c   1.000
_cell.angle_alpha   90.00
_cell.angle_beta   90.00
_cell.angle_gamma   90.00
#
_symmetry.space_group_name_H-M   'P 1'
#
loop_
_entity.id
_entity.type
_entity.pdbx_description
1 polymer ?
#
loop_
_entity_poly.entity_id
_entity_poly.type
_entity_poly.pdbx_seq_one_letter_code
_entity_poly.pdbx_strand_id
1 'polypeptide(L)'
;KMQSITSDSCAFACHQHSFDSNGNITGDNLNDYYHLAKNNNITTRIDVLRSASQSLTTTAKGSETISNQFRMAIYTFSDTFQTIAGLSANLSTVASNASAIDLAYAYYNQRDTQTSYDTALSYINTAMPDPGDGSTSTKPQEFLFFVTDGVEDEPASSGSGSGDPADKPSSYQPPNTKPNLANSLTGNVNSSRLITTINPSLCNTIKARGIKIAVLYTTYLPVTVNAFYNQWVAPISSTIPTKLQSCATPGFYFEVNPTQGIGDAMTAMFEQALTVARLTQ
;
A
#
# COMPACT_ATOMS: atom_id res chain seq x y z
N LYS A 1 4.67 -11.85 18.48
CA LYS A 1 5.79 -11.07 19.07
C LYS A 1 5.27 -9.78 19.71
N MET A 2 4.52 -8.94 19.00
CA MET A 2 3.92 -7.74 19.61
C MET A 2 3.03 -8.06 20.82
N GLN A 3 2.09 -9.00 20.66
CA GLN A 3 1.12 -9.35 21.71
C GLN A 3 1.74 -9.83 23.04
N SER A 4 2.99 -10.31 23.01
CA SER A 4 3.67 -10.77 24.23
C SER A 4 4.40 -9.66 24.99
N ILE A 5 4.51 -8.46 24.39
CA ILE A 5 5.21 -7.31 24.97
C ILE A 5 4.30 -6.08 25.15
N THR A 6 3.04 -6.18 24.74
CA THR A 6 2.01 -5.15 24.93
C THR A 6 1.03 -5.58 26.03
N SER A 7 0.63 -4.65 26.89
CA SER A 7 -0.27 -4.93 28.02
C SER A 7 -1.70 -5.28 27.59
N ASP A 8 -2.11 -4.82 26.41
CA ASP A 8 -3.41 -5.08 25.80
C ASP A 8 -3.38 -6.25 24.80
N SER A 9 -2.25 -6.95 24.68
CA SER A 9 -2.04 -8.03 23.70
C SER A 9 -2.24 -7.58 22.23
N CYS A 10 -1.96 -6.32 21.90
CA CYS A 10 -2.03 -5.81 20.52
C CYS A 10 -0.98 -6.46 19.60
N ALA A 11 -1.40 -6.83 18.39
CA ALA A 11 -0.55 -7.47 17.38
C ALA A 11 0.10 -6.48 16.40
N PHE A 12 -0.36 -5.22 16.39
CA PHE A 12 0.01 -4.20 15.42
C PHE A 12 0.94 -3.14 16.01
N ALA A 13 1.82 -2.60 15.18
CA ALA A 13 2.84 -1.63 15.57
C ALA A 13 2.41 -0.21 15.16
N CYS A 14 1.30 0.30 15.71
CA CYS A 14 0.81 1.64 15.39
C CYS A 14 1.89 2.71 15.68
N HIS A 15 2.08 3.62 14.73
CA HIS A 15 3.04 4.72 14.78
C HIS A 15 2.27 6.02 15.07
N GLN A 16 2.69 6.85 16.02
CA GLN A 16 1.93 7.99 16.50
C GLN A 16 2.81 9.21 16.70
N HIS A 17 2.25 10.39 16.45
CA HIS A 17 2.88 11.64 16.87
C HIS A 17 2.70 11.88 18.38
N SER A 18 3.54 12.75 18.94
CA SER A 18 3.26 13.44 20.21
C SER A 18 2.49 14.73 19.95
N PHE A 19 1.57 15.10 20.85
CA PHE A 19 0.66 16.23 20.69
C PHE A 19 0.68 17.17 21.89
N ASP A 20 0.47 18.47 21.67
CA ASP A 20 0.23 19.44 22.74
C ASP A 20 -1.22 19.35 23.28
N SER A 21 -1.55 20.16 24.29
CA SER A 21 -2.89 20.20 24.88
C SER A 21 -3.98 20.69 23.92
N ASN A 22 -3.60 21.25 22.77
CA ASN A 22 -4.51 21.74 21.74
C ASN A 22 -4.60 20.77 20.55
N GLY A 23 -3.92 19.62 20.60
CA GLY A 23 -3.92 18.61 19.53
C GLY A 23 -2.92 18.89 18.41
N ASN A 24 -2.00 19.85 18.55
CA ASN A 24 -0.99 20.10 17.52
C ASN A 24 0.17 19.11 17.63
N ILE A 25 0.70 18.65 16.49
CA ILE A 25 1.89 17.78 16.44
C ILE A 25 3.08 18.50 17.07
N THR A 26 3.68 17.88 18.08
CA THR A 26 4.90 18.35 18.78
C THR A 26 6.11 17.49 18.47
N GLY A 27 5.91 16.31 17.88
CA GLY A 27 7.00 15.43 17.46
C GLY A 27 6.54 14.00 17.25
N ASP A 28 7.47 13.08 17.43
CA ASP A 28 7.28 11.63 17.35
C ASP A 28 6.99 11.06 18.75
N ASN A 29 6.11 10.05 18.85
CA ASN A 29 5.84 9.36 20.10
C ASN A 29 6.75 8.13 20.26
N LEU A 30 7.84 8.31 21.01
CA LEU A 30 8.81 7.24 21.25
C LEU A 30 8.30 6.08 22.13
N ASN A 31 7.07 6.16 22.66
CA ASN A 31 6.45 5.15 23.51
C ASN A 31 5.31 4.39 22.80
N ASP A 32 5.08 4.63 21.51
CA ASP A 32 4.07 3.92 20.75
C ASP A 32 4.47 2.46 20.42
N TYR A 33 3.56 1.72 19.79
CA TYR A 33 3.81 0.30 19.47
C TYR A 33 4.82 0.12 18.34
N TYR A 34 4.97 1.13 17.49
CA TYR A 34 6.01 1.17 16.48
C TYR A 34 7.43 1.23 17.08
N HIS A 35 7.68 2.17 17.98
CA HIS A 35 8.94 2.30 18.69
C HIS A 35 9.18 1.11 19.62
N LEU A 36 8.14 0.59 20.27
CA LEU A 36 8.23 -0.64 21.04
C LEU A 36 8.71 -1.82 20.17
N ALA A 37 8.16 -1.98 18.96
CA ALA A 37 8.59 -3.00 18.01
C ALA A 37 10.08 -2.85 17.64
N LYS A 38 10.49 -1.62 17.26
CA LYS A 38 11.88 -1.30 16.90
C LYS A 38 12.85 -1.58 18.05
N ASN A 39 12.56 -1.08 19.24
CA ASN A 39 13.41 -1.24 20.42
C ASN A 39 13.58 -2.71 20.83
N ASN A 40 12.64 -3.58 20.45
CA ASN A 40 12.69 -5.02 20.69
C ASN A 40 13.12 -5.85 19.46
N ASN A 41 13.64 -5.20 18.41
CA ASN A 41 14.08 -5.85 17.16
C ASN A 41 12.98 -6.74 16.53
N ILE A 42 11.72 -6.32 16.65
CA ILE A 42 10.59 -7.01 16.02
C ILE A 42 10.48 -6.51 14.58
N THR A 43 10.76 -7.41 13.63
CA THR A 43 10.48 -7.17 12.21
C THR A 43 8.97 -7.07 11.97
N THR A 44 8.53 -5.92 11.50
CA THR A 44 7.15 -5.65 11.08
C THR A 44 6.93 -6.02 9.62
N ARG A 45 5.67 -6.09 9.17
CA ARG A 45 5.37 -6.33 7.75
C ARG A 45 5.88 -5.21 6.84
N ILE A 46 5.88 -3.96 7.32
CA ILE A 46 6.42 -2.85 6.54
C ILE A 46 7.94 -2.98 6.36
N ASP A 47 8.65 -3.53 7.35
CA ASP A 47 10.08 -3.79 7.24
C ASP A 47 10.38 -4.83 6.15
N VAL A 48 9.59 -5.91 6.14
CA VAL A 48 9.71 -6.94 5.10
C VAL A 48 9.38 -6.35 3.73
N LEU A 49 8.33 -5.53 3.60
CA LEU A 49 7.96 -4.88 2.34
C LEU A 49 9.04 -3.89 1.86
N ARG A 50 9.64 -3.12 2.78
CA ARG A 50 10.77 -2.23 2.51
C ARG A 50 11.93 -3.00 1.91
N SER A 51 12.39 -4.05 2.59
CA SER A 51 13.48 -4.90 2.10
C SER A 51 13.13 -5.59 0.78
N ALA A 52 11.91 -6.09 0.63
CA ALA A 52 11.45 -6.71 -0.61
C ALA A 52 11.45 -5.73 -1.79
N SER A 53 11.08 -4.47 -1.57
CA SER A 53 11.11 -3.41 -2.60
C SER A 53 12.55 -3.07 -3.02
N GLN A 54 13.48 -3.03 -2.06
CA GLN A 54 14.92 -2.87 -2.33
C GLN A 54 15.48 -4.04 -3.15
N SER A 55 15.18 -5.26 -2.73
CA SER A 55 15.60 -6.49 -3.39
C SER A 55 15.03 -6.58 -4.80
N LEU A 56 13.74 -6.31 -4.98
CA LEU A 56 13.09 -6.32 -6.29
C LEU A 56 13.78 -5.37 -7.27
N THR A 57 14.08 -4.15 -6.83
CA THR A 57 14.75 -3.15 -7.67
C THR A 57 16.17 -3.58 -8.05
N THR A 58 16.86 -4.25 -7.12
CA THR A 58 18.20 -4.83 -7.36
C THR A 58 18.12 -6.01 -8.33
N THR A 59 17.13 -6.88 -8.19
CA THR A 59 16.85 -7.99 -9.12
C THR A 59 16.55 -7.46 -10.51
N ALA A 60 15.73 -6.42 -10.64
CA ALA A 60 15.43 -5.79 -11.92
C ALA A 60 16.72 -5.29 -12.60
N LYS A 61 17.58 -4.59 -11.86
CA LYS A 61 18.89 -4.13 -12.36
C LYS A 61 19.78 -5.28 -12.81
N GLY A 62 19.85 -6.36 -12.04
CA GLY A 62 20.63 -7.56 -12.39
C GLY A 62 20.06 -8.34 -13.57
N SER A 63 18.78 -8.15 -13.88
CA SER A 63 18.06 -8.83 -14.97
C SER A 63 18.07 -8.04 -16.28
N GLU A 64 18.65 -6.84 -16.30
CA GLU A 64 18.74 -6.02 -17.52
C GLU A 64 19.60 -6.73 -18.57
N THR A 65 19.02 -6.94 -19.75
CA THR A 65 19.73 -7.41 -20.95
C THR A 65 20.11 -6.27 -21.89
N ILE A 66 19.47 -5.10 -21.71
CA ILE A 66 19.77 -3.85 -22.42
C ILE A 66 19.82 -2.70 -21.42
N SER A 67 20.59 -1.65 -21.72
CA SER A 67 20.72 -0.49 -20.85
C SER A 67 19.37 0.21 -20.65
N ASN A 68 19.03 0.53 -19.40
CA ASN A 68 17.79 1.20 -19.01
C ASN A 68 16.53 0.42 -19.44
N GLN A 69 16.58 -0.91 -19.42
CA GLN A 69 15.45 -1.76 -19.80
C GLN A 69 14.25 -1.54 -18.89
N PHE A 70 14.51 -1.28 -17.61
CA PHE A 70 13.48 -1.05 -16.62
C PHE A 70 13.56 0.37 -16.08
N ARG A 71 12.39 0.90 -15.75
CA ARG A 71 12.23 2.11 -14.95
C ARG A 71 11.28 1.78 -13.82
N MET A 72 11.62 2.22 -12.62
CA MET A 72 10.82 1.95 -11.44
C MET A 72 10.56 3.24 -10.67
N ALA A 73 9.37 3.32 -10.11
CA ALA A 73 8.93 4.33 -9.15
C ALA A 73 8.39 3.61 -7.93
N ILE A 74 8.44 4.25 -6.77
CA ILE A 74 7.93 3.71 -5.51
C ILE A 74 7.02 4.75 -4.89
N TYR A 75 5.82 4.30 -4.52
CA TYR A 75 4.81 5.11 -3.86
C TYR A 75 4.30 4.36 -2.63
N THR A 76 3.94 5.12 -1.59
CA THR A 76 3.23 4.61 -0.42
C THR A 76 1.90 5.35 -0.30
N PHE A 77 0.94 4.72 0.39
CA PHE A 77 -0.35 5.33 0.63
C PHE A 77 -0.89 5.02 2.02
N SER A 78 -1.73 5.93 2.50
CA SER A 78 -2.65 5.78 3.63
C SER A 78 -4.01 6.35 3.19
N ASP A 79 -4.55 7.31 3.92
CA ASP A 79 -5.37 8.39 3.36
C ASP A 79 -4.55 9.42 2.56
N THR A 80 -3.23 9.28 2.58
CA THR A 80 -2.24 10.08 1.86
C THR A 80 -1.68 9.32 0.65
N PHE A 81 -1.15 10.00 -0.38
CA PHE A 81 -0.34 9.39 -1.44
C PHE A 81 1.03 10.07 -1.52
N GLN A 82 2.09 9.29 -1.36
CA GLN A 82 3.46 9.81 -1.26
C GLN A 82 4.38 9.16 -2.29
N THR A 83 5.26 9.97 -2.88
CA THR A 83 6.32 9.47 -3.76
C THR A 83 7.58 9.22 -2.94
N ILE A 84 7.98 7.96 -2.82
CA ILE A 84 9.25 7.54 -2.20
C ILE A 84 10.39 7.63 -3.22
N ALA A 85 10.13 7.20 -4.45
CA ALA A 85 11.07 7.31 -5.56
C ALA A 85 10.32 7.65 -6.84
N GLY A 86 10.70 8.74 -7.51
CA GLY A 86 10.20 9.07 -8.84
C GLY A 86 10.67 8.05 -9.89
N LEU A 87 9.91 7.94 -10.99
CA LEU A 87 10.20 7.00 -12.08
C LEU A 87 11.62 7.23 -12.63
N SER A 88 12.48 6.22 -12.50
CA SER A 88 13.88 6.34 -12.89
C SER A 88 14.44 5.03 -13.43
N ALA A 89 15.33 5.13 -14.42
CA ALA A 89 16.15 4.01 -14.90
C ALA A 89 17.37 3.77 -13.99
N ASN A 90 17.71 4.71 -13.10
CA ASN A 90 18.74 4.48 -12.10
C ASN A 90 18.16 3.67 -10.93
N LEU A 91 18.09 2.35 -11.15
CA LEU A 91 17.53 1.40 -10.19
C LEU A 91 18.32 1.37 -8.87
N SER A 92 19.61 1.72 -8.87
CA SER A 92 20.38 1.82 -7.62
C SER A 92 19.84 2.93 -6.71
N THR A 93 19.49 4.09 -7.31
CA THR A 93 18.87 5.19 -6.56
C THR A 93 17.46 4.82 -6.10
N VAL A 94 16.67 4.15 -6.95
CA VAL A 94 15.33 3.68 -6.56
C VAL A 94 15.41 2.71 -5.38
N ALA A 95 16.36 1.77 -5.40
CA ALA A 95 16.60 0.84 -4.30
C ALA A 95 17.03 1.57 -3.01
N SER A 96 17.94 2.54 -3.10
CA SER A 96 18.32 3.34 -1.93
C SER A 96 17.13 4.11 -1.34
N ASN A 97 16.31 4.73 -2.19
CA ASN A 97 15.15 5.51 -1.76
C ASN A 97 14.06 4.64 -1.12
N ALA A 98 13.94 3.37 -1.51
CA ALA A 98 13.01 2.44 -0.88
C ALA A 98 13.22 2.32 0.64
N SER A 99 14.40 2.70 1.18
CA SER A 99 14.63 2.80 2.63
C SER A 99 13.65 3.72 3.36
N ALA A 100 13.03 4.67 2.66
CA ALA A 100 12.04 5.60 3.22
C ALA A 100 10.60 5.04 3.24
N ILE A 101 10.35 3.83 2.76
CA ILE A 101 9.05 3.14 2.98
C ILE A 101 8.91 2.94 4.48
N ASP A 102 7.84 3.42 5.10
CA ASP A 102 7.61 3.22 6.54
C ASP A 102 6.13 3.26 6.89
N LEU A 103 5.79 2.95 8.14
CA LEU A 103 4.44 3.08 8.64
C LEU A 103 4.05 4.56 8.74
N ALA A 104 2.90 4.90 8.15
CA ALA A 104 2.26 6.20 8.32
C ALA A 104 1.92 6.45 9.79
N TYR A 105 1.91 7.72 10.19
CA TYR A 105 1.50 8.13 11.53
C TYR A 105 -0.02 8.06 11.66
N ALA A 106 -0.49 7.57 12.81
CA ALA A 106 -1.89 7.63 13.18
C ALA A 106 -2.27 9.02 13.72
N TYR A 107 -3.49 9.46 13.42
CA TYR A 107 -3.99 10.78 13.83
C TYR A 107 -4.38 10.86 15.30
N TYR A 108 -4.18 12.05 15.92
CA TYR A 108 -4.54 12.30 17.33
C TYR A 108 -6.02 12.10 17.63
N ASN A 109 -6.87 12.43 16.66
CA ASN A 109 -8.31 12.37 16.80
C ASN A 109 -8.86 10.97 16.58
N GLN A 110 -7.99 9.96 16.36
CA GLN A 110 -8.36 8.57 16.09
C GLN A 110 -9.46 8.47 15.04
N ARG A 111 -9.37 9.31 14.00
CA ARG A 111 -10.27 9.20 12.84
C ARG A 111 -10.18 7.80 12.24
N ASP A 112 -9.01 7.14 12.39
CA ASP A 112 -8.77 5.74 12.06
C ASP A 112 -9.26 5.40 10.65
N THR A 113 -8.97 6.27 9.67
CA THR A 113 -9.46 6.17 8.29
C THR A 113 -8.31 6.30 7.31
N GLN A 114 -7.27 5.48 7.49
CA GLN A 114 -5.95 5.70 6.88
C GLN A 114 -5.56 4.63 5.85
N THR A 115 -6.54 4.00 5.20
CA THR A 115 -6.30 3.11 4.06
C THR A 115 -7.35 3.41 2.99
N SER A 116 -7.12 4.46 2.20
CA SER A 116 -8.03 4.90 1.13
C SER A 116 -7.52 4.42 -0.23
N TYR A 117 -8.15 3.39 -0.79
CA TYR A 117 -7.80 2.91 -2.12
C TYR A 117 -8.27 3.87 -3.21
N ASP A 118 -9.35 4.61 -2.99
CA ASP A 118 -9.78 5.70 -3.87
C ASP A 118 -8.66 6.73 -4.06
N THR A 119 -8.05 7.17 -2.95
CA THR A 119 -6.90 8.09 -2.98
C THR A 119 -5.73 7.46 -3.71
N ALA A 120 -5.30 6.28 -3.27
CA ALA A 120 -4.14 5.60 -3.82
C ALA A 120 -4.26 5.34 -5.32
N LEU A 121 -5.37 4.73 -5.76
CA LEU A 121 -5.58 4.30 -7.14
C LEU A 121 -5.91 5.47 -8.07
N SER A 122 -6.52 6.55 -7.58
CA SER A 122 -6.69 7.78 -8.38
C SER A 122 -5.35 8.47 -8.64
N TYR A 123 -4.50 8.62 -7.61
CA TYR A 123 -3.22 9.29 -7.76
C TYR A 123 -2.21 8.48 -8.56
N ILE A 124 -2.08 7.18 -8.29
CA ILE A 124 -1.17 6.34 -9.07
C ILE A 124 -1.58 6.26 -10.54
N ASN A 125 -2.89 6.23 -10.84
CA ASN A 125 -3.36 6.28 -12.22
C ASN A 125 -2.93 7.58 -12.91
N THR A 126 -2.87 8.71 -12.19
CA THR A 126 -2.39 9.96 -12.77
C THR A 126 -0.86 10.00 -12.90
N ALA A 127 -0.14 9.38 -11.96
CA ALA A 127 1.32 9.36 -11.94
C ALA A 127 1.95 8.42 -12.97
N MET A 128 1.28 7.30 -13.31
CA MET A 128 1.78 6.34 -14.30
C MET A 128 1.71 6.91 -15.73
N PRO A 129 2.80 6.81 -16.51
CA PRO A 129 2.78 7.19 -17.93
C PRO A 129 1.85 6.30 -18.75
N ASP A 130 1.56 6.71 -19.98
CA ASP A 130 0.78 5.87 -20.89
C ASP A 130 1.59 4.62 -21.29
N PRO A 131 0.98 3.43 -21.25
CA PRO A 131 1.67 2.19 -21.60
C PRO A 131 1.94 2.10 -23.09
N GLY A 132 3.11 1.59 -23.43
CA GLY A 132 3.44 1.08 -24.76
C GLY A 132 3.20 -0.42 -24.89
N ASP A 133 3.54 -0.95 -26.07
CA ASP A 133 3.37 -2.35 -26.44
C ASP A 133 4.58 -3.23 -26.05
N GLY A 134 5.74 -2.62 -25.74
CA GLY A 134 7.00 -3.31 -25.47
C GLY A 134 7.88 -3.52 -26.71
N SER A 135 7.46 -3.06 -27.89
CA SER A 135 8.18 -3.29 -29.16
C SER A 135 9.48 -2.48 -29.28
N THR A 136 9.61 -1.37 -28.54
CA THR A 136 10.79 -0.50 -28.56
C THR A 136 11.09 0.07 -27.17
N SER A 137 12.30 0.58 -26.99
CA SER A 137 12.71 1.28 -25.75
C SER A 137 11.90 2.53 -25.43
N THR A 138 11.22 3.12 -26.43
CA THR A 138 10.34 4.28 -26.26
C THR A 138 8.89 3.90 -25.99
N LYS A 139 8.54 2.62 -26.09
CA LYS A 139 7.19 2.07 -25.86
C LYS A 139 7.22 0.99 -24.78
N PRO A 140 7.67 1.31 -23.55
CA PRO A 140 7.71 0.33 -22.47
C PRO A 140 6.30 -0.17 -22.14
N GLN A 141 6.17 -1.42 -21.74
CA GLN A 141 4.95 -1.87 -21.08
C GLN A 141 4.90 -1.33 -19.65
N GLU A 142 3.70 -1.00 -19.17
CA GLU A 142 3.49 -0.49 -17.81
C GLU A 142 2.86 -1.55 -16.91
N PHE A 143 3.43 -1.70 -15.71
CA PHE A 143 2.94 -2.61 -14.68
C PHE A 143 2.80 -1.87 -13.35
N LEU A 144 1.65 -2.02 -12.70
CA LEU A 144 1.41 -1.58 -11.32
C LEU A 144 1.54 -2.77 -10.38
N PHE A 145 2.47 -2.70 -9.43
CA PHE A 145 2.59 -3.66 -8.34
C PHE A 145 1.85 -3.08 -7.13
N PHE A 146 0.73 -3.69 -6.75
CA PHE A 146 -0.14 -3.24 -5.68
C PHE A 146 -0.08 -4.21 -4.50
N VAL A 147 0.48 -3.77 -3.37
CA VAL A 147 0.66 -4.60 -2.18
C VAL A 147 -0.24 -4.09 -1.06
N THR A 148 -1.10 -4.94 -0.51
CA THR A 148 -2.02 -4.56 0.56
C THR A 148 -2.58 -5.77 1.31
N ASP A 149 -3.08 -5.55 2.52
CA ASP A 149 -3.88 -6.51 3.29
C ASP A 149 -5.38 -6.45 3.01
N GLY A 150 -5.80 -5.60 2.06
CA GLY A 150 -7.11 -5.65 1.43
C GLY A 150 -8.27 -5.07 2.23
N VAL A 151 -8.02 -4.53 3.42
CA VAL A 151 -9.03 -3.78 4.19
C VAL A 151 -8.90 -2.30 3.84
N GLU A 152 -9.98 -1.75 3.29
CA GLU A 152 -10.17 -0.32 3.12
C GLU A 152 -10.74 0.26 4.41
N ASP A 153 -10.17 1.38 4.84
CA ASP A 153 -10.63 2.11 6.02
C ASP A 153 -10.48 3.60 5.73
N GLU A 154 -11.59 4.27 5.42
CA GLU A 154 -11.56 5.62 4.89
C GLU A 154 -12.79 6.46 5.30
N PRO A 155 -12.76 7.79 5.10
CA PRO A 155 -13.89 8.65 5.45
C PRO A 155 -15.14 8.44 4.57
N ALA A 156 -16.32 8.37 5.19
CA ALA A 156 -17.57 8.02 4.50
C ALA A 156 -18.21 9.14 3.66
N SER A 157 -17.96 10.42 3.95
CA SER A 157 -18.68 11.53 3.30
C SER A 157 -17.91 12.86 3.26
N SER A 158 -16.66 12.87 2.81
CA SER A 158 -15.91 14.07 2.37
C SER A 158 -14.45 13.67 2.14
N GLY A 159 -13.75 14.39 1.24
CA GLY A 159 -12.36 14.12 0.87
C GLY A 159 -11.48 13.79 2.07
N SER A 160 -10.61 12.80 1.91
CA SER A 160 -9.94 12.10 3.01
C SER A 160 -8.85 12.95 3.70
N GLY A 161 -9.06 14.24 3.95
CA GLY A 161 -8.12 15.17 4.56
C GLY A 161 -8.29 15.32 6.06
N SER A 162 -7.35 14.81 6.84
CA SER A 162 -6.97 15.49 8.08
C SER A 162 -6.39 16.86 7.71
N GLY A 163 -6.70 17.92 8.46
CA GLY A 163 -5.94 19.17 8.38
C GLY A 163 -4.50 19.05 8.91
N ASP A 164 -4.04 17.82 9.18
CA ASP A 164 -2.69 17.52 9.64
C ASP A 164 -1.68 17.57 8.48
N PRO A 165 -0.48 18.09 8.70
CA PRO A 165 0.57 18.08 7.69
C PRO A 165 0.94 16.64 7.32
N ALA A 166 1.21 16.42 6.04
CA ALA A 166 1.57 15.12 5.50
C ALA A 166 2.77 14.48 6.23
N ASP A 167 2.69 13.18 6.45
CA ASP A 167 3.84 12.39 6.87
C ASP A 167 4.99 12.59 5.86
N LYS A 168 6.19 12.86 6.37
CA LYS A 168 7.39 12.98 5.53
C LYS A 168 7.77 11.60 4.94
N PRO A 169 8.35 11.52 3.71
CA PRO A 169 9.02 12.61 3.00
C PRO A 169 8.63 12.91 1.53
N SER A 170 8.69 14.22 1.22
CA SER A 170 9.22 14.90 0.01
C SER A 170 8.37 15.18 -1.25
N SER A 171 7.23 14.56 -1.49
CA SER A 171 6.19 15.13 -2.36
C SER A 171 4.87 14.43 -2.07
N TYR A 172 3.94 15.19 -1.50
CA TYR A 172 2.68 14.66 -1.05
C TYR A 172 1.55 15.28 -1.88
N GLN A 173 0.65 14.44 -2.36
CA GLN A 173 -0.63 14.92 -2.88
C GLN A 173 -1.66 14.83 -1.77
N PRO A 174 -2.35 15.94 -1.42
CA PRO A 174 -3.39 15.92 -0.42
C PRO A 174 -4.47 14.90 -0.78
N PRO A 175 -5.35 14.57 0.16
CA PRO A 175 -6.35 13.56 -0.10
C PRO A 175 -7.25 14.01 -1.24
N ASN A 176 -7.62 13.07 -2.11
CA ASN A 176 -8.31 13.45 -3.33
C ASN A 176 -9.65 14.14 -2.98
N THR A 177 -10.10 15.06 -3.82
CA THR A 177 -11.41 15.72 -3.64
C THR A 177 -12.57 14.85 -4.13
N LYS A 178 -12.30 13.60 -4.53
CA LYS A 178 -13.31 12.70 -5.05
C LYS A 178 -13.91 11.92 -3.88
N PRO A 179 -15.13 12.27 -3.43
CA PRO A 179 -15.81 11.44 -2.44
C PRO A 179 -15.88 10.02 -2.99
N ASN A 180 -15.68 9.03 -2.11
CA ASN A 180 -15.98 7.64 -2.43
C ASN A 180 -17.37 7.60 -3.12
N LEU A 181 -17.40 6.89 -4.25
CA LEU A 181 -18.62 6.61 -4.99
C LEU A 181 -19.62 5.98 -4.02
N ALA A 182 -20.60 6.81 -3.66
CA ALA A 182 -21.65 6.54 -2.70
C ALA A 182 -22.14 5.08 -2.68
N ASN A 183 -22.39 4.61 -1.46
CA ASN A 183 -23.37 3.58 -1.11
C ASN A 183 -22.90 2.12 -1.05
N SER A 184 -21.87 1.85 -0.25
CA SER A 184 -21.79 0.54 0.39
C SER A 184 -22.73 0.52 1.60
N LEU A 185 -23.82 -0.25 1.52
CA LEU A 185 -24.73 -0.54 2.64
C LEU A 185 -24.07 -1.40 3.73
N THR A 186 -22.82 -1.85 3.50
CA THR A 186 -22.00 -2.67 4.40
C THR A 186 -20.72 -1.93 4.77
N GLY A 187 -20.37 -1.88 6.06
CA GLY A 187 -19.10 -1.31 6.51
C GLY A 187 -19.15 0.10 7.11
N ASN A 188 -20.32 0.75 7.17
CA ASN A 188 -20.45 2.08 7.78
C ASN A 188 -20.27 1.97 9.30
N VAL A 189 -19.06 2.22 9.79
CA VAL A 189 -18.75 2.27 11.23
C VAL A 189 -19.56 3.37 11.90
N ASN A 190 -19.67 4.51 11.22
CA ASN A 190 -20.53 5.65 11.58
C ASN A 190 -20.77 6.51 10.31
N SER A 191 -21.40 7.68 10.46
CA SER A 191 -21.66 8.61 9.34
C SER A 191 -20.41 9.20 8.68
N SER A 192 -19.22 8.96 9.22
CA SER A 192 -17.95 9.54 8.80
C SER A 192 -16.83 8.54 8.51
N ARG A 193 -17.02 7.23 8.71
CA ARG A 193 -16.01 6.18 8.50
C ARG A 193 -16.61 4.93 7.86
N LEU A 194 -15.93 4.42 6.84
CA LEU A 194 -16.28 3.23 6.08
C LEU A 194 -15.12 2.23 6.17
N ILE A 195 -15.42 1.02 6.63
CA ILE A 195 -14.53 -0.14 6.55
C ILE A 195 -15.09 -1.13 5.54
N THR A 196 -14.35 -1.35 4.46
CA THR A 196 -14.81 -2.19 3.35
C THR A 196 -13.64 -2.88 2.65
N THR A 197 -13.90 -3.48 1.50
CA THR A 197 -12.88 -3.98 0.58
C THR A 197 -12.80 -3.08 -0.63
N ILE A 198 -11.65 -3.10 -1.30
CA ILE A 198 -11.41 -2.42 -2.57
C ILE A 198 -12.58 -2.49 -3.56
N ASN A 199 -12.91 -1.34 -4.15
CA ASN A 199 -13.82 -1.25 -5.31
C ASN A 199 -13.09 -1.64 -6.61
N PRO A 200 -13.45 -2.75 -7.28
CA PRO A 200 -12.76 -3.18 -8.50
C PRO A 200 -12.83 -2.19 -9.67
N SER A 201 -13.77 -1.24 -9.65
CA SER A 201 -13.89 -0.21 -10.69
C SER A 201 -12.66 0.71 -10.78
N LEU A 202 -11.97 0.94 -9.66
CA LEU A 202 -10.71 1.70 -9.61
C LEU A 202 -9.63 1.00 -10.45
N CYS A 203 -9.50 -0.31 -10.25
CA CYS A 203 -8.56 -1.13 -11.00
C CYS A 203 -8.96 -1.28 -12.47
N ASN A 204 -10.26 -1.35 -12.77
CA ASN A 204 -10.75 -1.38 -14.15
C ASN A 204 -10.38 -0.11 -14.91
N THR A 205 -10.40 1.05 -14.25
CA THR A 205 -9.99 2.33 -14.86
C THR A 205 -8.51 2.31 -15.26
N ILE A 206 -7.64 1.80 -14.38
CA ILE A 206 -6.20 1.63 -14.67
C ILE A 206 -5.97 0.61 -15.79
N LYS A 207 -6.62 -0.56 -15.70
CA LYS A 207 -6.50 -1.63 -16.71
C LYS A 207 -6.99 -1.19 -18.10
N ALA A 208 -8.01 -0.34 -18.16
CA ALA A 208 -8.53 0.19 -19.42
C ALA A 208 -7.50 1.05 -20.19
N ARG A 209 -6.47 1.58 -19.51
CA ARG A 209 -5.34 2.25 -20.17
C ARG A 209 -4.37 1.29 -20.83
N GLY A 210 -4.45 -0.01 -20.56
CA GLY A 210 -3.48 -1.02 -21.00
C GLY A 210 -2.43 -1.37 -19.93
N ILE A 211 -2.56 -0.82 -18.72
CA ILE A 211 -1.65 -1.09 -17.59
C ILE A 211 -2.01 -2.45 -16.96
N LYS A 212 -1.00 -3.28 -16.72
CA LYS A 212 -1.18 -4.57 -16.03
C LYS A 212 -1.05 -4.37 -14.52
N ILE A 213 -1.97 -4.92 -13.73
CA ILE A 213 -1.94 -4.79 -12.27
C ILE A 213 -1.57 -6.13 -11.66
N ALA A 214 -0.44 -6.18 -10.96
CA ALA A 214 -0.03 -7.30 -10.13
C ALA A 214 -0.37 -7.01 -8.68
N VAL A 215 -1.26 -7.81 -8.09
CA VAL A 215 -1.71 -7.64 -6.71
C VAL A 215 -1.03 -8.66 -5.82
N LEU A 216 -0.37 -8.19 -4.76
CA LEU A 216 0.11 -9.00 -3.66
C LEU A 216 -0.78 -8.79 -2.45
N TYR A 217 -1.64 -9.77 -2.20
CA TYR A 217 -2.43 -9.83 -0.98
C TYR A 217 -1.57 -10.32 0.19
N THR A 218 -1.23 -9.39 1.09
CA THR A 218 -0.63 -9.73 2.37
C THR A 218 -1.73 -10.03 3.37
N THR A 219 -2.10 -11.30 3.54
CA THR A 219 -3.35 -11.66 4.23
C THR A 219 -3.56 -10.90 5.54
N TYR A 220 -4.73 -10.29 5.69
CA TYR A 220 -5.09 -9.58 6.91
C TYR A 220 -5.02 -10.53 8.11
N LEU A 221 -4.38 -10.10 9.19
CA LEU A 221 -4.24 -10.92 10.41
C LEU A 221 -5.54 -10.84 11.22
N PRO A 222 -6.29 -11.95 11.42
CA PRO A 222 -7.51 -11.92 12.22
C PRO A 222 -7.23 -11.58 13.69
N VAL A 223 -7.99 -10.64 14.27
CA VAL A 223 -7.87 -10.26 15.69
C VAL A 223 -9.20 -10.53 16.41
N THR A 224 -9.55 -11.82 16.51
CA THR A 224 -10.88 -12.28 16.97
C THR A 224 -11.20 -11.95 18.44
N VAL A 225 -10.21 -11.54 19.24
CA VAL A 225 -10.43 -11.04 20.60
C VAL A 225 -10.91 -9.59 20.64
N ASN A 226 -10.77 -8.84 19.54
CA ASN A 226 -11.12 -7.44 19.45
C ASN A 226 -12.57 -7.27 18.93
N ALA A 227 -13.42 -6.63 19.73
CA ALA A 227 -14.84 -6.44 19.39
C ALA A 227 -15.05 -5.57 18.13
N PHE A 228 -14.20 -4.57 17.92
CA PHE A 228 -14.25 -3.71 16.73
C PHE A 228 -13.95 -4.52 15.46
N TYR A 229 -12.89 -5.33 15.46
CA TYR A 229 -12.58 -6.26 14.37
C TYR A 229 -13.76 -7.19 14.07
N ASN A 230 -14.31 -7.84 15.11
CA ASN A 230 -15.43 -8.77 14.95
C ASN A 230 -16.68 -8.11 14.36
N GLN A 231 -16.90 -6.83 14.67
CA GLN A 231 -18.05 -6.08 14.19
C GLN A 231 -17.88 -5.56 12.76
N TRP A 232 -16.68 -5.10 12.38
CA TRP A 232 -16.49 -4.33 11.14
C TRP A 232 -15.60 -5.00 10.09
N VAL A 233 -14.56 -5.72 10.49
CA VAL A 233 -13.60 -6.34 9.56
C VAL A 233 -13.90 -7.81 9.31
N ALA A 234 -14.25 -8.56 10.37
CA ALA A 234 -14.58 -9.98 10.25
C ALA A 234 -15.69 -10.26 9.20
N PRO A 235 -16.78 -9.47 9.11
CA PRO A 235 -17.84 -9.70 8.11
C PRO A 235 -17.39 -9.58 6.66
N ILE A 236 -16.38 -8.75 6.38
CA ILE A 236 -15.86 -8.53 5.02
C ILE A 236 -14.63 -9.40 4.69
N SER A 237 -13.99 -9.99 5.71
CA SER A 237 -12.71 -10.72 5.55
C SER A 237 -12.71 -11.78 4.45
N SER A 238 -13.83 -12.52 4.30
CA SER A 238 -13.98 -13.57 3.29
C SER A 238 -14.07 -13.04 1.84
N THR A 239 -14.42 -11.78 1.65
CA THR A 239 -14.54 -11.18 0.32
C THR A 239 -13.23 -10.55 -0.17
N ILE A 240 -12.31 -10.24 0.75
CA ILE A 240 -11.01 -9.60 0.46
C ILE A 240 -10.25 -10.32 -0.69
N PRO A 241 -10.04 -11.66 -0.64
CA PRO A 241 -9.26 -12.34 -1.68
C PRO A 241 -9.91 -12.18 -3.06
N THR A 242 -11.23 -12.38 -3.14
CA THR A 242 -11.97 -12.29 -4.41
C THR A 242 -11.97 -10.88 -5.00
N LYS A 243 -12.05 -9.85 -4.15
CA LYS A 243 -12.04 -8.45 -4.58
C LYS A 243 -10.67 -8.03 -5.08
N LEU A 244 -9.60 -8.38 -4.37
CA LEU A 244 -8.22 -8.15 -4.80
C LEU A 244 -7.88 -8.94 -6.08
N GLN A 245 -8.35 -10.19 -6.20
CA GLN A 245 -8.16 -10.98 -7.42
C GLN A 245 -8.86 -10.34 -8.63
N SER A 246 -10.05 -9.77 -8.44
CA SER A 246 -10.75 -9.04 -9.51
C SER A 246 -10.06 -7.73 -9.92
N CYS A 247 -9.32 -7.12 -9.00
CA CYS A 247 -8.50 -5.95 -9.28
C CYS A 247 -7.30 -6.32 -10.18
N ALA A 248 -6.64 -7.45 -9.90
CA ALA A 248 -5.49 -7.93 -10.64
C ALA A 248 -5.78 -8.18 -12.13
N THR A 249 -4.73 -8.10 -12.95
CA THR A 249 -4.73 -8.67 -14.30
C THR A 249 -4.74 -10.20 -14.19
N PRO A 250 -5.44 -10.94 -15.07
CA PRO A 250 -5.44 -12.42 -15.03
C PRO A 250 -4.01 -12.99 -14.98
N GLY A 251 -3.75 -13.88 -14.03
CA GLY A 251 -2.43 -14.46 -13.79
C GLY A 251 -1.49 -13.62 -12.94
N PHE A 252 -1.94 -12.47 -12.41
CA PHE A 252 -1.14 -11.56 -11.59
C PHE A 252 -1.71 -11.33 -10.18
N TYR A 253 -2.43 -12.31 -9.63
CA TYR A 253 -2.87 -12.31 -8.24
C TYR A 253 -1.98 -13.24 -7.42
N PHE A 254 -1.38 -12.70 -6.37
CA PHE A 254 -0.48 -13.40 -5.45
C PHE A 254 -0.98 -13.20 -4.04
N GLU A 255 -0.84 -14.22 -3.20
CA GLU A 255 -1.25 -14.19 -1.81
C GLU A 255 -0.12 -14.75 -0.95
N VAL A 256 0.19 -14.03 0.13
CA VAL A 256 1.13 -14.47 1.16
C VAL A 256 0.49 -14.34 2.53
N ASN A 257 0.51 -15.43 3.28
CA ASN A 257 0.03 -15.44 4.65
C ASN A 257 0.95 -14.60 5.59
N PRO A 258 0.60 -14.40 6.88
CA PRO A 258 1.38 -13.53 7.75
C PRO A 258 2.81 -14.03 8.02
N THR A 259 3.07 -15.32 7.79
CA THR A 259 4.34 -16.00 8.04
C THR A 259 5.15 -16.30 6.78
N GLN A 260 4.58 -16.07 5.59
CA GLN A 260 5.21 -16.29 4.29
C GLN A 260 6.00 -15.06 3.80
N GLY A 261 6.98 -15.31 2.92
CA GLY A 261 7.90 -14.31 2.40
C GLY A 261 7.26 -13.38 1.36
N ILE A 262 7.02 -12.12 1.74
CA ILE A 262 6.67 -11.04 0.80
C ILE A 262 7.74 -10.90 -0.29
N GLY A 263 9.03 -11.07 0.06
CA GLY A 263 10.14 -10.97 -0.89
C GLY A 263 10.09 -11.98 -2.02
N ASP A 264 9.78 -13.25 -1.71
CA ASP A 264 9.66 -14.32 -2.71
C ASP A 264 8.49 -14.05 -3.64
N ALA A 265 7.34 -13.61 -3.09
CA ALA A 265 6.17 -13.28 -3.88
C ALA A 265 6.40 -12.07 -4.81
N MET A 266 7.06 -11.01 -4.32
CA MET A 266 7.42 -9.86 -5.16
C MET A 266 8.40 -10.24 -6.27
N THR A 267 9.32 -11.17 -6.00
CA THR A 267 10.23 -11.71 -7.02
C THR A 267 9.45 -12.49 -8.08
N ALA A 268 8.55 -13.40 -7.67
CA ALA A 268 7.71 -14.17 -8.58
C ALA A 268 6.78 -13.27 -9.43
N MET A 269 6.23 -12.20 -8.84
CA MET A 269 5.45 -11.19 -9.57
C MET A 269 6.27 -10.54 -10.69
N PHE A 270 7.53 -10.22 -10.40
CA PHE A 270 8.42 -9.61 -11.38
C PHE A 270 8.82 -10.57 -12.49
N GLU A 271 9.15 -11.81 -12.15
CA GLU A 271 9.44 -12.85 -13.14
C GLU A 271 8.23 -13.13 -14.06
N GLN A 272 7.02 -13.11 -13.50
CA GLN A 272 5.79 -13.20 -14.28
C GLN A 272 5.62 -12.00 -15.23
N ALA A 273 5.92 -10.79 -14.76
CA ALA A 273 5.89 -9.58 -15.60
C ALA A 273 6.91 -9.66 -16.75
N LEU A 274 8.13 -10.13 -16.48
CA LEU A 274 9.15 -10.36 -17.50
C LEU A 274 8.72 -11.39 -18.54
N THR A 275 8.10 -12.48 -18.09
CA THR A 275 7.60 -13.54 -18.97
C THR A 275 6.56 -12.98 -19.95
N VAL A 276 5.58 -12.23 -19.45
CA VAL A 276 4.55 -11.60 -20.30
C VAL A 276 5.16 -10.57 -21.24
N ALA A 277 6.10 -9.74 -20.77
CA ALA A 277 6.76 -8.74 -21.61
C ALA A 277 7.58 -9.34 -22.75
N ARG A 278 8.13 -10.55 -22.56
CA ARG A 278 8.84 -11.28 -23.63
C ARG A 278 7.90 -11.90 -24.66
N LEU A 279 6.72 -12.36 -24.24
CA LEU A 279 5.74 -12.95 -25.16
C LEU A 279 5.09 -11.93 -26.11
N THR A 280 5.21 -10.64 -25.81
CA THR A 280 4.63 -9.54 -26.59
C THR A 280 5.65 -8.83 -27.49
N GLN A 281 6.93 -9.21 -27.44
CA GLN A 281 8.00 -8.65 -28.27
C GLN A 281 8.10 -9.34 -29.63
#